data_AF-A0A1H9B985-F1
#
_entry.id   AF-A0A1H9B985-F1
#
_cell.length_a   1.000
_cell.length_b   1.000
_cell.length_c   1.000
_cell.angle_alpha   90.00
_cell.angle_beta   90.00
_cell.angle_gamma   90.00
#
_symmetry.space_group_name_H-M   'P 1'
#
loop_
_entity.id
_entity.type
_entity.pdbx_description
1 polymer ?
#
loop_
_entity_poly.entity_id
_entity_poly.type
_entity_poly.pdbx_seq_one_letter_code
_entity_poly.pdbx_strand_id
1 'polypeptide(L)'
;MSIDDYFREQRRLKELMGIGQTAAAIAEAHRAMQPLDGLFGNAHRSAAEEIARGLRGNALDGVGAYLREQQSFSARISGEFLVQRDAAMKATGLAKQYRDQIGTLNDRIQRDYLGGGFSETLRRELTGSAIAQRAEVGAIARATHWSSGLLSRDEDALSHALQASRTATEEMARLQQMATGIAGAGDLVARASRGIELLGIRDATTLRMSAFAGALDTFGPRTSLGQAAFDALLGTWHTRPDLPPAFWRNRPTRERFYRDADVDPGLVDADSTAVVEVLVDSGVVEGMRTRTGVKAVIEVGPLRMSITTGRARHDAYRAIDAFEVALRAYIAARLEAHLAAKGEDAAKWFTARVPGNIVGEAKRTRRDAYKAGEERQPLINFTNLGDLIAVISTRQNWEEVFGAVFGDRDGIKVDLQRLNAHRRPTMHARPIDGLRLAEIVLTIRRLMATMQSDGAWDIGWDDDI
;
A
#
# COMPACT_ATOMS: atom_id res chain seq x y z
N MET A 1 -4.44 24.60 -4.66
CA MET A 1 -4.99 25.95 -4.89
C MET A 1 -5.51 26.48 -3.57
N SER A 2 -4.96 27.58 -3.03
CA SER A 2 -5.49 28.17 -1.79
C SER A 2 -6.86 28.84 -2.04
N ILE A 3 -7.64 29.09 -0.99
CA ILE A 3 -8.90 29.87 -1.10
C ILE A 3 -8.66 31.23 -1.76
N ASP A 4 -7.51 31.84 -1.49
CA ASP A 4 -7.15 33.14 -2.06
C ASP A 4 -6.77 33.04 -3.55
N ASP A 5 -6.24 31.91 -3.99
CA ASP A 5 -5.99 31.64 -5.41
C ASP A 5 -7.28 31.36 -6.16
N TYR A 6 -8.25 30.68 -5.53
CA TYR A 6 -9.60 30.51 -6.07
C TYR A 6 -10.30 31.85 -6.31
N PHE A 7 -10.26 32.76 -5.33
CA PHE A 7 -10.86 34.09 -5.47
C PHE A 7 -10.09 35.01 -6.43
N ARG A 8 -8.80 34.79 -6.64
CA ARG A 8 -8.01 35.49 -7.67
C ARG A 8 -8.37 34.99 -9.06
N GLU A 9 -8.46 33.69 -9.25
CA GLU A 9 -8.82 33.09 -10.55
C GLU A 9 -10.28 33.38 -10.93
N GLN A 10 -11.19 33.40 -9.95
CA GLN A 10 -12.57 33.86 -10.14
C GLN A 10 -12.66 35.34 -10.57
N ARG A 11 -11.78 36.20 -10.04
CA ARG A 11 -11.69 37.61 -10.46
C ARG A 11 -11.11 37.73 -11.87
N ARG A 12 -10.03 37.02 -12.15
CA ARG A 12 -9.37 36.99 -13.45
C ARG A 12 -10.29 36.47 -14.56
N LEU A 13 -11.07 35.42 -14.29
CA LEU A 13 -12.05 34.88 -15.25
C LEU A 13 -13.23 35.83 -15.46
N LYS A 14 -13.70 36.52 -14.42
CA LYS A 14 -14.71 37.59 -14.56
C LYS A 14 -14.20 38.77 -15.39
N GLU A 15 -12.93 39.12 -15.28
CA GLU A 15 -12.27 40.16 -16.09
C GLU A 15 -12.04 39.69 -17.55
N LEU A 16 -11.54 38.47 -17.76
CA LEU A 16 -11.29 37.87 -19.08
C LEU A 16 -12.57 37.68 -19.90
N MET A 17 -13.69 37.37 -19.25
CA MET A 17 -14.98 37.20 -19.92
C MET A 17 -15.71 38.51 -20.18
N GLY A 18 -15.13 39.66 -19.80
CA GLY A 18 -15.68 40.97 -20.12
C GLY A 18 -17.08 41.25 -19.56
N ILE A 19 -17.58 40.46 -18.60
CA ILE A 19 -18.99 40.50 -18.15
C ILE A 19 -19.39 41.89 -17.65
N GLY A 20 -18.46 42.62 -17.01
CA GLY A 20 -18.65 44.01 -16.64
C GLY A 20 -18.69 44.97 -17.84
N GLN A 21 -17.87 44.71 -18.86
CA GLN A 21 -17.83 45.47 -20.12
C GLN A 21 -19.07 45.21 -20.98
N THR A 22 -19.61 44.00 -21.03
CA THR A 22 -20.83 43.68 -21.79
C THR A 22 -22.06 44.33 -21.16
N ALA A 23 -22.17 44.32 -19.82
CA ALA A 23 -23.26 45.00 -19.13
C ALA A 23 -23.18 46.54 -19.28
N ALA A 24 -21.97 47.10 -19.21
CA ALA A 24 -21.74 48.52 -19.45
C ALA A 24 -22.02 48.91 -20.92
N ALA A 25 -21.57 48.12 -21.89
CA ALA A 25 -21.82 48.34 -23.31
C ALA A 25 -23.30 48.22 -23.67
N ILE A 26 -24.05 47.29 -23.06
CA ILE A 26 -25.51 47.19 -23.22
C ILE A 26 -26.21 48.41 -22.63
N ALA A 27 -25.78 48.88 -21.45
CA ALA A 27 -26.37 50.06 -20.81
C ALA A 27 -26.04 51.36 -21.57
N GLU A 28 -24.86 51.44 -22.18
CA GLU A 28 -24.40 52.57 -23.00
C GLU A 28 -25.08 52.58 -24.38
N ALA A 29 -25.20 51.42 -25.04
CA ALA A 29 -25.99 51.27 -26.26
C ALA A 29 -27.47 51.62 -26.03
N HIS A 30 -28.05 51.19 -24.90
CA HIS A 30 -29.42 51.56 -24.53
C HIS A 30 -29.58 53.07 -24.29
N ARG A 31 -28.60 53.72 -23.65
CA ARG A 31 -28.59 55.19 -23.48
C ARG A 31 -28.41 55.95 -24.79
N ALA A 32 -27.55 55.45 -25.68
CA ALA A 32 -27.30 56.05 -26.99
C ALA A 32 -28.51 55.95 -27.94
N MET A 33 -29.39 54.97 -27.73
CA MET A 33 -30.61 54.78 -28.53
C MET A 33 -31.82 55.59 -28.03
N GLN A 34 -31.83 56.09 -26.79
CA GLN A 34 -32.95 56.88 -26.23
C GLN A 34 -33.33 58.16 -27.03
N PRO A 35 -32.40 58.92 -27.64
CA PRO A 35 -32.77 60.10 -28.43
C PRO A 35 -33.41 59.78 -29.79
N LEU A 36 -33.34 58.52 -30.25
CA LEU A 36 -33.79 58.10 -31.58
C LEU A 36 -35.24 57.58 -31.59
N ASP A 37 -35.89 57.51 -30.42
CA ASP A 37 -37.23 56.94 -30.22
C ASP A 37 -38.37 57.69 -30.93
N GLY A 38 -38.08 58.84 -31.55
CA GLY A 38 -39.02 59.62 -32.38
C GLY A 38 -38.73 59.63 -33.89
N LEU A 39 -37.61 59.05 -34.35
CA LEU A 39 -37.11 59.25 -35.73
C LEU A 39 -37.22 58.02 -36.65
N PHE A 40 -37.48 56.82 -36.13
CA PHE A 40 -37.53 55.60 -36.94
C PHE A 40 -38.86 54.84 -36.78
N GLY A 41 -39.48 54.46 -37.90
CA GLY A 41 -40.73 53.71 -37.94
C GLY A 41 -40.60 52.25 -37.45
N ASN A 42 -41.75 51.66 -37.12
CA ASN A 42 -41.92 50.37 -36.43
C ASN A 42 -41.10 49.18 -36.97
N ALA A 43 -40.69 49.18 -38.23
CA ALA A 43 -39.93 48.08 -38.84
C ALA A 43 -38.49 47.94 -38.30
N HIS A 44 -37.82 49.04 -37.94
CA HIS A 44 -36.46 48.99 -37.40
C HIS A 44 -36.42 48.59 -35.91
N ARG A 45 -37.52 48.83 -35.17
CA ARG A 45 -37.67 48.42 -33.77
C ARG A 45 -37.71 46.90 -33.63
N SER A 46 -38.40 46.23 -34.56
CA SER A 46 -38.49 44.76 -34.63
C SER A 46 -37.11 44.11 -34.79
N ALA A 47 -36.27 44.61 -35.70
CA ALA A 47 -34.95 44.04 -35.97
C ALA A 47 -33.98 44.27 -34.79
N ALA A 48 -34.02 45.46 -34.16
CA ALA A 48 -33.22 45.74 -32.97
C ALA A 48 -33.65 44.89 -31.76
N GLU A 49 -34.95 44.67 -31.58
CA GLU A 49 -35.48 43.79 -30.53
C GLU A 49 -35.13 42.31 -30.77
N GLU A 50 -35.10 41.86 -32.02
CA GLU A 50 -34.74 40.48 -32.39
C GLU A 50 -33.24 40.21 -32.17
N ILE A 51 -32.37 41.15 -32.53
CA ILE A 51 -30.93 41.08 -32.24
C ILE A 51 -30.69 41.14 -30.72
N ALA A 52 -31.40 42.01 -29.99
CA ALA A 52 -31.32 42.07 -28.54
C ALA A 52 -31.82 40.76 -27.87
N ARG A 53 -32.86 40.13 -28.43
CA ARG A 53 -33.36 38.81 -27.97
C ARG A 53 -32.33 37.71 -28.24
N GLY A 54 -31.70 37.69 -29.41
CA GLY A 54 -30.67 36.71 -29.76
C GLY A 54 -29.41 36.83 -28.90
N LEU A 55 -28.95 38.07 -28.66
CA LEU A 55 -27.82 38.33 -27.77
C LEU A 55 -28.14 37.98 -26.31
N ARG A 56 -29.37 38.24 -25.86
CA ARG A 56 -29.82 37.86 -24.52
C ARG A 56 -29.97 36.34 -24.37
N GLY A 57 -30.45 35.64 -25.40
CA GLY A 57 -30.52 34.17 -25.46
C GLY A 57 -29.15 33.51 -25.36
N ASN A 58 -28.21 33.91 -26.21
CA ASN A 58 -26.84 33.36 -26.19
C ASN A 58 -26.09 33.67 -24.88
N ALA A 59 -26.31 34.86 -24.29
CA ALA A 59 -25.74 35.20 -22.99
C ALA A 59 -26.35 34.36 -21.85
N LEU A 60 -27.67 34.13 -21.88
CA LEU A 60 -28.34 33.32 -20.87
C LEU A 60 -28.02 31.82 -21.00
N ASP A 61 -27.84 31.31 -22.21
CA ASP A 61 -27.42 29.93 -22.45
C ASP A 61 -25.96 29.70 -22.05
N GLY A 62 -25.07 30.66 -22.32
CA GLY A 62 -23.69 30.64 -21.84
C GLY A 62 -23.60 30.71 -20.32
N VAL A 63 -24.39 31.58 -19.68
CA VAL A 63 -24.48 31.66 -18.21
C VAL A 63 -25.11 30.39 -17.63
N GLY A 64 -26.11 29.81 -18.28
CA GLY A 64 -26.76 28.57 -17.85
C GLY A 64 -25.84 27.34 -17.96
N ALA A 65 -25.04 27.24 -19.03
CA ALA A 65 -24.02 26.21 -19.18
C ALA A 65 -22.92 26.35 -18.11
N TYR A 66 -22.44 27.57 -17.87
CA TYR A 66 -21.48 27.87 -16.82
C TYR A 66 -22.01 27.56 -15.42
N LEU A 67 -23.27 27.90 -15.11
CA LEU A 67 -23.88 27.59 -13.82
C LEU A 67 -24.08 26.09 -13.60
N ARG A 68 -24.40 25.32 -14.65
CA ARG A 68 -24.45 23.84 -14.59
C ARG A 68 -23.06 23.23 -14.41
N GLU A 69 -22.05 23.79 -15.05
CA GLU A 69 -20.66 23.36 -14.89
C GLU A 69 -20.11 23.71 -13.51
N GLN A 70 -20.45 24.89 -12.96
CA GLN A 70 -20.13 25.29 -11.59
C GLN A 70 -20.88 24.44 -10.56
N GLN A 71 -22.14 24.07 -10.81
CA GLN A 71 -22.89 23.15 -9.93
C GLN A 71 -22.32 21.74 -9.97
N SER A 72 -21.96 21.20 -11.15
CA SER A 72 -21.34 19.87 -11.25
C SER A 72 -19.91 19.83 -10.70
N PHE A 73 -19.17 20.93 -10.82
CA PHE A 73 -17.86 21.11 -10.21
C PHE A 73 -17.96 21.27 -8.70
N SER A 74 -18.89 22.08 -8.20
CA SER A 74 -19.16 22.25 -6.77
C SER A 74 -19.71 20.96 -6.14
N ALA A 75 -20.49 20.17 -6.85
CA ALA A 75 -20.97 18.86 -6.40
C ALA A 75 -19.85 17.82 -6.37
N ARG A 76 -18.93 17.82 -7.36
CA ARG A 76 -17.71 16.99 -7.33
C ARG A 76 -16.76 17.38 -6.21
N ILE A 77 -16.47 18.67 -6.05
CA ILE A 77 -15.65 19.17 -4.95
C ILE A 77 -16.33 18.89 -3.61
N SER A 78 -17.63 19.06 -3.49
CA SER A 78 -18.34 18.75 -2.24
C SER A 78 -18.36 17.25 -1.96
N GLY A 79 -18.50 16.40 -2.98
CA GLY A 79 -18.39 14.94 -2.85
C GLY A 79 -16.98 14.48 -2.45
N GLU A 80 -15.95 14.97 -3.14
CA GLU A 80 -14.55 14.69 -2.83
C GLU A 80 -14.12 15.26 -1.48
N PHE A 81 -14.56 16.48 -1.15
CA PHE A 81 -14.33 17.11 0.16
C PHE A 81 -15.09 16.39 1.27
N LEU A 82 -16.28 15.85 1.03
CA LEU A 82 -17.00 15.04 2.01
C LEU A 82 -16.33 13.68 2.20
N VAL A 83 -15.83 13.02 1.15
CA VAL A 83 -15.06 11.77 1.26
C VAL A 83 -13.72 12.01 1.96
N GLN A 84 -13.01 13.09 1.64
CA GLN A 84 -11.77 13.49 2.31
C GLN A 84 -12.01 13.93 3.75
N ARG A 85 -13.11 14.63 4.04
CA ARG A 85 -13.53 14.98 5.40
C ARG A 85 -13.93 13.74 6.17
N ASP A 86 -14.61 12.78 5.55
CA ASP A 86 -15.04 11.54 6.21
C ASP A 86 -13.83 10.63 6.48
N ALA A 87 -12.87 10.54 5.56
CA ALA A 87 -11.59 9.86 5.77
C ALA A 87 -10.73 10.57 6.83
N ALA A 88 -10.61 11.89 6.79
CA ALA A 88 -9.88 12.68 7.78
C ALA A 88 -10.58 12.69 9.15
N MET A 89 -11.91 12.70 9.20
CA MET A 89 -12.68 12.58 10.46
C MET A 89 -12.69 11.15 10.98
N LYS A 90 -12.67 10.12 10.13
CA LYS A 90 -12.43 8.73 10.54
C LYS A 90 -11.03 8.57 11.10
N ALA A 91 -10.00 9.12 10.44
CA ALA A 91 -8.62 9.10 10.92
C ALA A 91 -8.45 9.90 12.22
N THR A 92 -9.06 11.09 12.33
CA THR A 92 -9.02 11.93 13.55
C THR A 92 -9.88 11.33 14.66
N GLY A 93 -11.01 10.72 14.32
CA GLY A 93 -11.91 9.99 15.22
C GLY A 93 -11.23 8.75 15.79
N LEU A 94 -10.58 7.97 14.94
CA LEU A 94 -9.70 6.86 15.33
C LEU A 94 -8.57 7.37 16.22
N ALA A 95 -7.85 8.42 15.83
CA ALA A 95 -6.77 8.99 16.64
C ALA A 95 -7.24 9.49 18.02
N LYS A 96 -8.45 10.06 18.12
CA LYS A 96 -9.05 10.48 19.39
C LYS A 96 -9.50 9.27 20.22
N GLN A 97 -10.18 8.31 19.61
CA GLN A 97 -10.57 7.05 20.23
C GLN A 97 -9.35 6.30 20.77
N TYR A 98 -8.25 6.28 20.03
CA TYR A 98 -6.98 5.69 20.46
C TYR A 98 -6.37 6.44 21.64
N ARG A 99 -6.39 7.78 21.64
CA ARG A 99 -5.93 8.57 22.79
C ARG A 99 -6.72 8.25 24.06
N ASP A 100 -8.04 8.14 23.94
CA ASP A 100 -8.93 7.85 25.08
C ASP A 100 -8.79 6.39 25.55
N GLN A 101 -8.61 5.44 24.62
CA GLN A 101 -8.32 4.04 24.92
C GLN A 101 -6.96 3.86 25.60
N ILE A 102 -5.92 4.57 25.17
CA ILE A 102 -4.61 4.58 25.83
C ILE A 102 -4.73 5.16 27.24
N GLY A 103 -5.48 6.25 27.43
CA GLY A 103 -5.75 6.81 28.76
C GLY A 103 -6.42 5.78 29.69
N THR A 104 -7.52 5.17 29.24
CA THR A 104 -8.24 4.16 30.03
C THR A 104 -7.44 2.89 30.30
N LEU A 105 -6.55 2.50 29.38
CA LEU A 105 -5.63 1.38 29.58
C LEU A 105 -4.59 1.71 30.64
N ASN A 106 -4.02 2.92 30.60
CA ASN A 106 -3.03 3.39 31.57
C ASN A 106 -3.65 3.51 32.98
N ASP A 107 -4.89 3.98 33.08
CA ASP A 107 -5.65 4.07 34.33
C ASP A 107 -6.01 2.69 34.92
N ARG A 108 -6.23 1.68 34.08
CA ARG A 108 -6.45 0.29 34.52
C ARG A 108 -5.15 -0.37 34.96
N ILE A 109 -4.07 -0.18 34.20
CA ILE A 109 -2.73 -0.63 34.58
C ILE A 109 -2.34 -0.03 35.92
N GLN A 110 -2.55 1.27 36.15
CA GLN A 110 -2.28 1.90 37.45
C GLN A 110 -3.14 1.34 38.58
N ARG A 111 -4.44 1.10 38.35
CA ARG A 111 -5.33 0.50 39.37
C ARG A 111 -4.91 -0.90 39.77
N ASP A 112 -4.59 -1.76 38.80
CA ASP A 112 -4.31 -3.18 39.05
C ASP A 112 -2.87 -3.42 39.53
N TYR A 113 -1.91 -2.58 39.11
CA TYR A 113 -0.55 -2.59 39.63
C TYR A 113 -0.50 -2.22 41.12
N LEU A 114 -1.46 -1.41 41.58
CA LEU A 114 -1.66 -1.08 43.00
C LEU A 114 -2.55 -2.10 43.74
N GLY A 115 -3.30 -2.95 43.00
CA GLY A 115 -4.28 -3.89 43.54
C GLY A 115 -3.80 -5.34 43.76
N GLY A 116 -2.58 -5.69 43.34
CA GLY A 116 -1.93 -6.94 43.72
C GLY A 116 -2.52 -8.22 43.10
N GLY A 117 -2.50 -8.35 41.78
CA GLY A 117 -2.69 -9.64 41.10
C GLY A 117 -2.96 -9.54 39.60
N PHE A 118 -1.93 -9.76 38.78
CA PHE A 118 -2.09 -9.84 37.31
C PHE A 118 -2.68 -11.20 36.92
N SER A 119 -3.94 -11.24 36.46
CA SER A 119 -4.55 -12.48 35.95
C SER A 119 -4.01 -12.85 34.56
N GLU A 120 -3.86 -14.14 34.28
CA GLU A 120 -3.31 -14.67 33.02
C GLU A 120 -4.20 -14.34 31.79
N THR A 121 -5.51 -14.25 31.98
CA THR A 121 -6.46 -13.82 30.93
C THR A 121 -6.25 -12.35 30.58
N LEU A 122 -6.12 -11.48 31.59
CA LEU A 122 -5.81 -10.06 31.39
C LEU A 122 -4.43 -9.90 30.73
N ARG A 123 -3.45 -10.76 31.05
CA ARG A 123 -2.13 -10.75 30.41
C ARG A 123 -2.21 -11.08 28.91
N ARG A 124 -3.02 -12.07 28.52
CA ARG A 124 -3.23 -12.42 27.09
C ARG A 124 -3.99 -11.33 26.35
N GLU A 125 -5.02 -10.77 26.94
CA GLU A 125 -5.80 -9.65 26.37
C GLU A 125 -4.95 -8.37 26.26
N LEU A 126 -4.17 -8.03 27.28
CA LEU A 126 -3.23 -6.90 27.27
C LEU A 126 -2.11 -7.11 26.26
N THR A 127 -1.60 -8.33 26.11
CA THR A 127 -0.57 -8.64 25.11
C THR A 127 -1.16 -8.55 23.70
N GLY A 128 -2.36 -9.08 23.47
CA GLY A 128 -3.06 -8.94 22.19
C GLY A 128 -3.40 -7.49 21.85
N SER A 129 -3.96 -6.74 22.80
CA SER A 129 -4.31 -5.32 22.65
C SER A 129 -3.07 -4.44 22.46
N ALA A 130 -1.99 -4.66 23.21
CA ALA A 130 -0.75 -3.92 23.03
C ALA A 130 -0.04 -4.26 21.71
N ILE A 131 -0.14 -5.50 21.21
CA ILE A 131 0.36 -5.87 19.89
C ILE A 131 -0.46 -5.18 18.80
N ALA A 132 -1.79 -5.19 18.90
CA ALA A 132 -2.68 -4.51 17.94
C ALA A 132 -2.44 -2.99 17.93
N GLN A 133 -2.37 -2.36 19.11
CA GLN A 133 -2.09 -0.92 19.23
C GLN A 133 -0.70 -0.56 18.66
N ARG A 134 0.32 -1.40 18.85
CA ARG A 134 1.65 -1.19 18.25
C ARG A 134 1.64 -1.42 16.74
N ALA A 135 0.82 -2.33 16.23
CA ALA A 135 0.63 -2.53 14.79
C ALA A 135 0.00 -1.28 14.16
N GLU A 136 -0.99 -0.69 14.79
CA GLU A 136 -1.66 0.54 14.33
C GLU A 136 -0.72 1.76 14.36
N VAL A 137 0.02 1.97 15.46
CA VAL A 137 1.04 3.03 15.54
C VAL A 137 2.12 2.83 14.47
N GLY A 138 2.55 1.58 14.26
CA GLY A 138 3.48 1.21 13.20
C GLY A 138 2.96 1.54 11.81
N ALA A 139 1.69 1.24 11.54
CA ALA A 139 1.02 1.58 10.28
C ALA A 139 0.97 3.09 10.05
N ILE A 140 0.65 3.89 11.07
CA ILE A 140 0.65 5.36 10.97
C ILE A 140 2.05 5.91 10.68
N ALA A 141 3.08 5.38 11.36
CA ALA A 141 4.46 5.80 11.13
C ALA A 141 4.88 5.51 9.68
N ARG A 142 4.62 4.29 9.18
CA ARG A 142 4.86 3.92 7.78
C ARG A 142 4.09 4.82 6.81
N ALA A 143 2.81 5.07 7.08
CA ALA A 143 1.97 5.94 6.28
C ALA A 143 2.54 7.36 6.17
N THR A 144 3.07 7.89 7.28
CA THR A 144 3.74 9.18 7.31
C THR A 144 5.01 9.17 6.46
N HIS A 145 5.80 8.10 6.51
CA HIS A 145 7.02 7.98 5.72
C HIS A 145 6.76 7.89 4.21
N TRP A 146 5.88 6.98 3.77
CA TRP A 146 5.62 6.84 2.34
C TRP A 146 4.90 8.06 1.76
N SER A 147 3.98 8.67 2.52
CA SER A 147 3.29 9.90 2.07
C SER A 147 4.27 11.06 1.91
N SER A 148 5.18 11.26 2.87
CA SER A 148 6.24 12.28 2.77
C SER A 148 7.15 12.03 1.56
N GLY A 149 7.55 10.76 1.35
CA GLY A 149 8.36 10.37 0.18
C GLY A 149 7.70 10.72 -1.14
N LEU A 150 6.41 10.41 -1.30
CA LEU A 150 5.65 10.72 -2.51
C LEU A 150 5.42 12.21 -2.73
N LEU A 151 5.08 12.97 -1.68
CA LEU A 151 4.80 14.41 -1.78
C LEU A 151 6.05 15.26 -2.05
N SER A 152 7.24 14.72 -1.79
CA SER A 152 8.49 15.42 -2.06
C SER A 152 8.83 15.52 -3.57
N ARG A 153 8.06 14.89 -4.45
CA ARG A 153 8.36 14.76 -5.88
C ARG A 153 7.16 15.11 -6.76
N ASP A 154 7.48 15.56 -7.97
CA ASP A 154 6.49 15.85 -9.01
C ASP A 154 5.87 14.56 -9.58
N GLU A 155 4.64 14.65 -10.06
CA GLU A 155 3.86 13.55 -10.62
C GLU A 155 4.53 12.95 -11.87
N ASP A 156 5.14 13.80 -12.70
CA ASP A 156 5.89 13.39 -13.89
C ASP A 156 7.11 12.53 -13.52
N ALA A 157 7.82 12.90 -12.46
CA ALA A 157 8.97 12.14 -11.97
C ALA A 157 8.55 10.76 -11.45
N LEU A 158 7.40 10.68 -10.79
CA LEU A 158 6.82 9.44 -10.29
C LEU A 158 6.38 8.51 -11.43
N SER A 159 5.63 9.04 -12.39
CA SER A 159 5.16 8.28 -13.55
C SER A 159 6.32 7.72 -14.38
N HIS A 160 7.34 8.54 -14.60
CA HIS A 160 8.57 8.10 -15.28
C HIS A 160 9.34 7.07 -14.45
N ALA A 161 9.45 7.24 -13.14
CA ALA A 161 10.19 6.32 -12.27
C ALA A 161 9.58 4.92 -12.20
N LEU A 162 8.26 4.80 -12.38
CA LEU A 162 7.53 3.54 -12.27
C LEU A 162 7.24 2.88 -13.61
N GLN A 163 7.45 3.58 -14.73
CA GLN A 163 7.01 3.14 -16.06
C GLN A 163 5.52 2.71 -16.04
N ALA A 164 4.71 3.48 -15.31
CA ALA A 164 3.36 3.10 -14.92
C ALA A 164 2.42 3.00 -16.14
N SER A 165 1.55 2.00 -16.14
CA SER A 165 0.40 1.95 -17.05
C SER A 165 -0.58 3.08 -16.70
N ARG A 166 -1.51 3.39 -17.62
CA ARG A 166 -2.55 4.41 -17.37
C ARG A 166 -3.31 4.15 -16.07
N THR A 167 -3.70 2.90 -15.80
CA THR A 167 -4.39 2.52 -14.55
C THR A 167 -3.52 2.78 -13.34
N ALA A 168 -2.23 2.46 -13.40
CA ALA A 168 -1.29 2.75 -12.32
C ALA A 168 -1.08 4.27 -12.12
N THR A 169 -1.14 5.09 -13.18
CA THR A 169 -1.11 6.56 -13.06
C THR A 169 -2.36 7.10 -12.37
N GLU A 170 -3.55 6.57 -12.70
CA GLU A 170 -4.80 6.97 -12.03
C GLU A 170 -4.80 6.56 -10.54
N GLU A 171 -4.31 5.36 -10.21
CA GLU A 171 -4.09 4.91 -8.84
C GLU A 171 -3.04 5.79 -8.11
N MET A 172 -1.98 6.22 -8.80
CA MET A 172 -0.96 7.12 -8.25
C MET A 172 -1.54 8.47 -7.88
N ALA A 173 -2.34 9.09 -8.76
CA ALA A 173 -2.98 10.37 -8.47
C ALA A 173 -3.87 10.28 -7.21
N ARG A 174 -4.61 9.16 -7.06
CA ARG A 174 -5.39 8.88 -5.83
C ARG A 174 -4.48 8.71 -4.61
N LEU A 175 -3.35 8.01 -4.75
CA LEU A 175 -2.39 7.82 -3.68
C LEU A 175 -1.78 9.15 -3.20
N GLN A 176 -1.45 10.06 -4.12
CA GLN A 176 -0.94 11.40 -3.78
C GLN A 176 -2.00 12.28 -3.08
N GLN A 177 -3.27 12.18 -3.49
CA GLN A 177 -4.36 12.85 -2.79
C GLN A 177 -4.49 12.34 -1.34
N MET A 178 -4.42 11.02 -1.13
CA MET A 178 -4.42 10.44 0.21
C MET A 178 -3.17 10.81 1.01
N ALA A 179 -1.99 10.83 0.37
CA ALA A 179 -0.75 11.26 0.98
C ALA A 179 -0.85 12.70 1.52
N THR A 180 -1.49 13.61 0.77
CA THR A 180 -1.72 15.00 1.20
C THR A 180 -2.55 15.06 2.49
N GLY A 181 -3.58 14.20 2.59
CA GLY A 181 -4.40 14.08 3.80
C GLY A 181 -3.62 13.54 5.00
N ILE A 182 -2.76 12.52 4.78
CA ILE A 182 -1.92 11.92 5.82
C ILE A 182 -0.86 12.92 6.31
N ALA A 183 -0.19 13.64 5.40
CA ALA A 183 0.83 14.63 5.76
C ALA A 183 0.26 15.78 6.59
N GLY A 184 -0.97 16.23 6.29
CA GLY A 184 -1.68 17.22 7.10
C GLY A 184 -1.96 16.77 8.54
N ALA A 185 -2.15 15.47 8.77
CA ALA A 185 -2.29 14.88 10.11
C ALA A 185 -0.92 14.56 10.76
N GLY A 186 0.08 14.23 9.93
CA GLY A 186 1.42 13.81 10.32
C GLY A 186 2.28 14.92 10.91
N ASP A 187 1.95 16.20 10.69
CA ASP A 187 2.70 17.35 11.23
C ASP A 187 2.73 17.39 12.78
N LEU A 188 1.79 16.69 13.44
CA LEU A 188 1.77 16.45 14.89
C LEU A 188 2.74 15.32 15.32
N VAL A 189 2.97 14.32 14.46
CA VAL A 189 3.84 13.16 14.72
C VAL A 189 5.29 13.46 14.30
N ALA A 190 5.48 14.18 13.19
CA ALA A 190 6.80 14.59 12.67
C ALA A 190 7.57 15.49 13.64
N ARG A 191 6.88 16.27 14.50
CA ARG A 191 7.52 17.07 15.56
C ARG A 191 8.22 16.22 16.63
N ALA A 192 7.85 14.94 16.78
CA ALA A 192 8.52 14.00 17.66
C ALA A 192 9.71 13.28 17.01
N SER A 193 9.82 13.29 15.68
CA SER A 193 10.74 12.42 14.92
C SER A 193 11.79 13.19 14.09
N ARG A 194 12.03 14.47 14.37
CA ARG A 194 12.93 15.32 13.56
C ARG A 194 14.34 14.72 13.43
N GLY A 195 14.72 14.41 12.19
CA GLY A 195 16.10 14.21 11.80
C GLY A 195 16.28 13.72 10.36
N ILE A 196 16.82 14.62 9.53
CA ILE A 196 17.85 14.37 8.49
C ILE A 196 17.36 14.31 7.02
N GLU A 197 17.88 15.23 6.21
CA GLU A 197 17.86 15.27 4.75
C GLU A 197 18.79 14.21 4.12
N LEU A 198 18.41 13.69 2.95
CA LEU A 198 19.13 12.65 2.22
C LEU A 198 19.59 13.12 0.83
N LEU A 199 20.83 12.77 0.51
CA LEU A 199 21.55 13.07 -0.74
C LEU A 199 21.09 12.18 -1.90
N GLY A 200 20.35 12.76 -2.85
CA GLY A 200 20.43 12.66 -4.32
C GLY A 200 20.37 11.31 -5.05
N ILE A 201 21.13 10.29 -4.63
CA ILE A 201 21.22 8.99 -5.32
C ILE A 201 20.26 7.96 -4.69
N ARG A 202 19.84 8.17 -3.44
CA ARG A 202 18.82 7.34 -2.76
C ARG A 202 17.39 7.72 -3.16
N ASP A 203 17.22 8.82 -3.89
CA ASP A 203 15.93 9.47 -4.08
C ASP A 203 14.97 8.65 -4.95
N ALA A 204 15.44 8.14 -6.09
CA ALA A 204 14.60 7.35 -6.99
C ALA A 204 14.21 6.00 -6.36
N THR A 205 15.16 5.30 -5.72
CA THR A 205 14.87 4.03 -5.03
C THR A 205 13.89 4.24 -3.88
N THR A 206 14.11 5.28 -3.06
CA THR A 206 13.21 5.62 -1.95
C THR A 206 11.82 5.95 -2.47
N LEU A 207 11.73 6.71 -3.56
CA LEU A 207 10.46 7.04 -4.20
C LEU A 207 9.70 5.81 -4.67
N ARG A 208 10.36 4.89 -5.38
CA ARG A 208 9.76 3.62 -5.83
C ARG A 208 9.31 2.77 -4.66
N MET A 209 10.11 2.71 -3.59
CA MET A 209 9.73 2.02 -2.35
C MET A 209 8.54 2.67 -1.64
N SER A 210 8.46 4.00 -1.62
CA SER A 210 7.31 4.72 -1.06
C SER A 210 6.06 4.51 -1.90
N ALA A 211 6.17 4.49 -3.23
CA ALA A 211 5.07 4.11 -4.11
C ALA A 211 4.60 2.67 -3.83
N PHE A 212 5.54 1.72 -3.70
CA PHE A 212 5.22 0.34 -3.34
C PHE A 212 4.52 0.26 -1.97
N ALA A 213 5.07 0.91 -0.94
CA ALA A 213 4.49 0.92 0.40
C ALA A 213 3.09 1.54 0.42
N GLY A 214 2.93 2.70 -0.20
CA GLY A 214 1.65 3.40 -0.27
C GLY A 214 0.60 2.63 -1.07
N ALA A 215 0.97 2.05 -2.21
CA ALA A 215 0.06 1.22 -3.00
C ALA A 215 -0.41 -0.02 -2.21
N LEU A 216 0.53 -0.67 -1.51
CA LEU A 216 0.22 -1.82 -0.68
C LEU A 216 -0.72 -1.47 0.49
N ASP A 217 -0.43 -0.39 1.21
CA ASP A 217 -1.19 0.04 2.38
C ASP A 217 -2.57 0.62 2.01
N THR A 218 -2.71 1.17 0.79
CA THR A 218 -3.92 1.91 0.37
C THR A 218 -4.86 1.06 -0.49
N PHE A 219 -4.30 0.40 -1.50
CA PHE A 219 -5.09 -0.32 -2.51
C PHE A 219 -4.94 -1.84 -2.40
N GLY A 220 -3.89 -2.31 -1.73
CA GLY A 220 -3.57 -3.71 -1.59
C GLY A 220 -2.56 -4.23 -2.63
N PRO A 221 -2.13 -5.50 -2.46
CA PRO A 221 -0.95 -6.07 -3.12
C PRO A 221 -1.12 -6.41 -4.61
N ARG A 222 -2.36 -6.41 -5.11
CA ARG A 222 -2.67 -6.84 -6.49
C ARG A 222 -3.02 -5.69 -7.43
N THR A 223 -2.77 -4.46 -6.99
CA THR A 223 -3.09 -3.27 -7.78
C THR A 223 -2.06 -3.05 -8.88
N SER A 224 -2.48 -2.35 -9.93
CA SER A 224 -1.59 -2.08 -11.06
C SER A 224 -0.39 -1.25 -10.61
N LEU A 225 -0.61 -0.29 -9.72
CA LEU A 225 0.43 0.52 -9.11
C LEU A 225 1.35 -0.29 -8.20
N GLY A 226 0.80 -1.15 -7.35
CA GLY A 226 1.60 -2.00 -6.47
C GLY A 226 2.53 -2.92 -7.27
N GLN A 227 2.02 -3.52 -8.33
CA GLN A 227 2.81 -4.34 -9.25
C GLN A 227 3.84 -3.49 -10.00
N ALA A 228 3.45 -2.36 -10.59
CA ALA A 228 4.39 -1.48 -11.29
C ALA A 228 5.52 -0.98 -10.40
N ALA A 229 5.25 -0.66 -9.12
CA ALA A 229 6.28 -0.27 -8.17
C ALA A 229 7.20 -1.45 -7.77
N PHE A 230 6.65 -2.66 -7.66
CA PHE A 230 7.45 -3.86 -7.43
C PHE A 230 8.36 -4.17 -8.64
N ASP A 231 7.82 -4.06 -9.86
CA ASP A 231 8.53 -4.24 -11.12
C ASP A 231 9.59 -3.14 -11.32
N ALA A 232 9.31 -1.89 -10.93
CA ALA A 232 10.29 -0.81 -11.00
C ALA A 232 11.47 -0.99 -10.02
N LEU A 233 11.27 -1.74 -8.93
CA LEU A 233 12.30 -2.06 -7.95
C LEU A 233 13.10 -3.30 -8.36
N LEU A 234 12.41 -4.35 -8.79
CA LEU A 234 13.01 -5.67 -9.06
C LEU A 234 13.09 -6.00 -10.55
N GLY A 235 12.77 -5.08 -11.46
CA GLY A 235 12.80 -5.28 -12.90
C GLY A 235 12.14 -6.58 -13.37
N THR A 236 12.68 -7.23 -14.40
CA THR A 236 12.29 -8.60 -14.77
C THR A 236 12.95 -9.66 -13.89
N TRP A 237 13.79 -9.26 -12.93
CA TRP A 237 14.46 -10.20 -12.04
C TRP A 237 13.44 -11.00 -11.26
N HIS A 238 12.34 -10.37 -10.82
CA HIS A 238 11.34 -11.06 -10.02
C HIS A 238 10.51 -12.11 -10.80
N THR A 239 10.66 -12.23 -12.13
CA THR A 239 9.97 -13.25 -12.94
C THR A 239 10.90 -14.37 -13.44
N ARG A 240 12.23 -14.23 -13.29
CA ARG A 240 13.19 -15.24 -13.76
C ARG A 240 13.19 -16.50 -12.88
N PRO A 241 12.90 -17.70 -13.44
CA PRO A 241 12.88 -18.97 -12.70
C PRO A 241 14.24 -19.68 -12.65
N ASP A 242 15.19 -19.33 -13.52
CA ASP A 242 16.45 -20.06 -13.74
C ASP A 242 17.66 -19.29 -13.23
N LEU A 243 18.37 -19.86 -12.26
CA LEU A 243 19.57 -19.25 -11.69
C LEU A 243 20.79 -20.17 -11.80
N PRO A 244 21.84 -19.77 -12.53
CA PRO A 244 23.04 -20.59 -12.66
C PRO A 244 23.72 -20.72 -11.30
N PRO A 245 24.39 -21.85 -10.98
CA PRO A 245 25.06 -22.05 -9.71
C PRO A 245 26.05 -20.95 -9.33
N ALA A 246 26.68 -20.31 -10.32
CA ALA A 246 27.62 -19.20 -10.14
C ALA A 246 26.96 -17.95 -9.53
N PHE A 247 25.68 -17.69 -9.81
CA PHE A 247 24.92 -16.55 -9.28
C PHE A 247 24.99 -16.48 -7.75
N TRP A 248 24.86 -17.65 -7.10
CA TRP A 248 24.80 -17.75 -5.65
C TRP A 248 26.16 -17.65 -4.96
N ARG A 249 27.26 -17.67 -5.71
CA ARG A 249 28.64 -17.70 -5.18
C ARG A 249 29.42 -16.43 -5.53
N ASN A 250 29.14 -15.83 -6.69
CA ASN A 250 29.91 -14.70 -7.22
C ASN A 250 29.04 -13.43 -7.21
N ARG A 251 29.43 -12.45 -6.38
CA ARG A 251 28.73 -11.15 -6.27
C ARG A 251 28.76 -10.37 -7.59
N PRO A 252 29.91 -10.13 -8.25
CA PRO A 252 29.95 -9.52 -9.58
C PRO A 252 29.02 -10.18 -10.61
N THR A 253 28.99 -11.53 -10.66
CA THR A 253 28.05 -12.25 -11.52
C THR A 253 26.60 -11.90 -11.17
N ARG A 254 26.27 -11.91 -9.88
CA ARG A 254 24.94 -11.58 -9.36
C ARG A 254 24.48 -10.18 -9.75
N GLU A 255 25.34 -9.18 -9.51
CA GLU A 255 25.07 -7.79 -9.87
C GLU A 255 24.84 -7.62 -11.37
N ARG A 256 25.62 -8.33 -12.20
CA ARG A 256 25.37 -8.34 -13.65
C ARG A 256 23.97 -8.90 -13.97
N PHE A 257 23.58 -10.03 -13.37
CA PHE A 257 22.24 -10.59 -13.58
C PHE A 257 21.12 -9.64 -13.16
N TYR A 258 21.33 -8.87 -12.09
CA TYR A 258 20.37 -7.86 -11.64
C TYR A 258 20.28 -6.68 -12.60
N ARG A 259 21.42 -6.16 -13.07
CA ARG A 259 21.45 -5.08 -14.07
C ARG A 259 20.87 -5.53 -15.42
N ASP A 260 21.19 -6.74 -15.87
CA ASP A 260 20.64 -7.38 -17.07
C ASP A 260 19.13 -7.70 -16.94
N ALA A 261 18.55 -7.50 -15.76
CA ALA A 261 17.14 -7.70 -15.47
C ALA A 261 16.46 -6.39 -15.05
N ASP A 262 17.11 -5.24 -15.28
CA ASP A 262 16.58 -3.90 -15.00
C ASP A 262 16.20 -3.67 -13.52
N VAL A 263 16.88 -4.34 -12.59
CA VAL A 263 16.72 -4.08 -11.15
C VAL A 263 17.18 -2.66 -10.82
N ASP A 264 16.47 -1.99 -9.91
CA ASP A 264 16.79 -0.65 -9.44
C ASP A 264 18.30 -0.52 -9.10
N PRO A 265 19.06 0.37 -9.77
CA PRO A 265 20.50 0.50 -9.55
C PRO A 265 20.86 0.85 -8.10
N GLY A 266 20.02 1.65 -7.44
CA GLY A 266 20.23 2.01 -6.04
C GLY A 266 20.13 0.81 -5.11
N LEU A 267 19.32 -0.21 -5.43
CA LEU A 267 19.33 -1.48 -4.72
C LEU A 267 20.55 -2.35 -5.05
N VAL A 268 20.96 -2.41 -6.32
CA VAL A 268 22.11 -3.22 -6.76
C VAL A 268 23.39 -2.74 -6.07
N ASP A 269 23.56 -1.42 -5.95
CA ASP A 269 24.76 -0.80 -5.41
C ASP A 269 24.72 -0.63 -3.87
N ALA A 270 23.55 -0.76 -3.25
CA ALA A 270 23.39 -0.61 -1.81
C ALA A 270 23.95 -1.78 -0.99
N ASP A 271 24.59 -1.44 0.13
CA ASP A 271 24.86 -2.41 1.19
C ASP A 271 23.62 -2.66 2.06
N SER A 272 23.69 -3.66 2.94
CA SER A 272 22.56 -4.00 3.83
C SER A 272 22.16 -2.87 4.78
N THR A 273 23.08 -1.97 5.13
CA THR A 273 22.78 -0.83 6.01
C THR A 273 21.92 0.19 5.28
N ALA A 274 22.36 0.58 4.08
CA ALA A 274 21.64 1.49 3.20
C ALA A 274 20.25 0.93 2.84
N VAL A 275 20.12 -0.38 2.61
CA VAL A 275 18.81 -0.99 2.36
C VAL A 275 17.89 -0.92 3.57
N VAL A 276 18.38 -1.20 4.78
CA VAL A 276 17.54 -1.08 6.00
C VAL A 276 17.09 0.37 6.21
N GLU A 277 17.98 1.35 5.96
CA GLU A 277 17.63 2.77 5.98
C GLU A 277 16.52 3.10 4.99
N VAL A 278 16.71 2.75 3.72
CA VAL A 278 15.73 3.05 2.67
C VAL A 278 14.38 2.35 2.94
N LEU A 279 14.37 1.11 3.44
CA LEU A 279 13.14 0.42 3.82
C LEU A 279 12.34 1.19 4.89
N VAL A 280 13.02 1.76 5.88
CA VAL A 280 12.38 2.55 6.95
C VAL A 280 11.95 3.91 6.41
N ASP A 281 12.86 4.63 5.75
CA ASP A 281 12.64 6.00 5.29
C ASP A 281 11.53 6.06 4.22
N SER A 282 11.39 5.01 3.41
CA SER A 282 10.33 4.89 2.40
C SER A 282 8.96 4.48 2.96
N GLY A 283 8.88 4.04 4.21
CA GLY A 283 7.64 3.50 4.81
C GLY A 283 7.34 2.05 4.47
N VAL A 284 8.22 1.34 3.75
CA VAL A 284 8.07 -0.11 3.49
C VAL A 284 8.10 -0.92 4.78
N VAL A 285 8.81 -0.47 5.81
CA VAL A 285 8.78 -1.09 7.14
C VAL A 285 8.71 -0.01 8.20
N GLU A 286 8.19 -0.36 9.37
CA GLU A 286 8.34 0.52 10.52
C GLU A 286 9.81 0.51 10.94
N GLY A 287 10.33 1.61 11.45
CA GLY A 287 11.63 1.56 12.08
C GLY A 287 12.03 2.84 12.78
N MET A 288 13.18 2.76 13.42
CA MET A 288 13.82 3.92 14.02
C MET A 288 15.33 3.84 13.88
N ARG A 289 15.94 5.01 13.72
CA ARG A 289 17.39 5.15 13.82
C ARG A 289 17.77 5.17 15.31
N THR A 290 18.72 4.34 15.69
CA THR A 290 19.30 4.29 17.02
C THR A 290 20.75 4.78 16.97
N ARG A 291 21.39 4.97 18.13
CA ARG A 291 22.82 5.31 18.18
C ARG A 291 23.73 4.26 17.54
N THR A 292 23.25 3.01 17.43
CA THR A 292 24.03 1.86 16.96
C THR A 292 23.68 1.43 15.53
N GLY A 293 22.78 2.13 14.85
CA GLY A 293 22.37 1.84 13.48
C GLY A 293 20.87 2.01 13.28
N VAL A 294 20.31 1.37 12.25
CA VAL A 294 18.87 1.40 11.98
C VAL A 294 18.23 0.07 12.37
N LYS A 295 17.07 0.17 12.99
CA LYS A 295 16.23 -0.97 13.35
C LYS A 295 14.93 -0.88 12.57
N ALA A 296 14.79 -1.72 11.56
CA ALA A 296 13.53 -1.97 10.88
C ALA A 296 12.70 -3.00 11.66
N VAL A 297 11.38 -2.92 11.59
CA VAL A 297 10.41 -3.84 12.16
C VAL A 297 9.49 -4.31 11.05
N ILE A 298 9.47 -5.63 10.83
CA ILE A 298 8.64 -6.31 9.85
C ILE A 298 7.56 -7.08 10.59
N GLU A 299 6.34 -6.96 10.07
CA GLU A 299 5.18 -7.70 10.53
C GLU A 299 4.99 -8.93 9.64
N VAL A 300 5.00 -10.11 10.26
CA VAL A 300 4.87 -11.40 9.60
C VAL A 300 3.81 -12.20 10.33
N GLY A 301 2.55 -11.95 9.94
CA GLY A 301 1.38 -12.46 10.64
C GLY A 301 1.33 -11.89 12.07
N PRO A 302 1.20 -12.72 13.11
CA PRO A 302 1.22 -12.25 14.49
C PRO A 302 2.62 -11.89 15.00
N LEU A 303 3.67 -12.18 14.21
CA LEU A 303 5.05 -11.99 14.65
C LEU A 303 5.58 -10.62 14.20
N ARG A 304 6.16 -9.89 15.15
CA ARG A 304 6.91 -8.65 14.88
C ARG A 304 8.38 -8.93 15.02
N MET A 305 9.14 -8.70 13.95
CA MET A 305 10.55 -9.03 13.88
C MET A 305 11.36 -7.80 13.59
N SER A 306 12.51 -7.65 14.25
CA SER A 306 13.40 -6.55 13.94
C SER A 306 14.55 -6.99 13.04
N ILE A 307 14.80 -6.20 11.99
CA ILE A 307 16.03 -6.27 11.20
C ILE A 307 16.94 -5.14 11.63
N THR A 308 18.12 -5.50 12.09
CA THR A 308 19.15 -4.54 12.50
C THR A 308 20.30 -4.54 11.50
N THR A 309 20.87 -3.38 11.20
CA THR A 309 21.98 -3.23 10.24
C THR A 309 23.17 -4.16 10.55
N GLY A 310 23.51 -4.33 11.83
CA GLY A 310 24.59 -5.22 12.28
C GLY A 310 24.29 -6.72 12.25
N ARG A 311 23.03 -7.13 12.06
CA ARG A 311 22.61 -8.55 12.04
C ARG A 311 21.65 -8.87 10.89
N ALA A 312 21.64 -8.05 9.85
CA ALA A 312 20.66 -8.12 8.76
C ALA A 312 20.52 -9.52 8.15
N ARG A 313 21.63 -10.26 8.02
CA ARG A 313 21.62 -11.65 7.57
C ARG A 313 20.81 -12.57 8.48
N HIS A 314 21.12 -12.57 9.77
CA HIS A 314 20.44 -13.43 10.74
C HIS A 314 18.96 -13.06 10.85
N ASP A 315 18.68 -11.76 10.86
CA ASP A 315 17.31 -11.25 10.98
C ASP A 315 16.48 -11.56 9.72
N ALA A 316 17.08 -11.54 8.53
CA ALA A 316 16.42 -11.95 7.28
C ALA A 316 16.04 -13.44 7.26
N TYR A 317 16.91 -14.33 7.75
CA TYR A 317 16.55 -15.76 7.86
C TYR A 317 15.38 -15.97 8.79
N ARG A 318 15.40 -15.29 9.95
CA ARG A 318 14.30 -15.38 10.89
C ARG A 318 12.99 -14.82 10.33
N ALA A 319 13.06 -13.79 9.48
CA ALA A 319 11.89 -13.27 8.77
C ALA A 319 11.31 -14.31 7.80
N ILE A 320 12.15 -15.05 7.07
CA ILE A 320 11.70 -16.16 6.21
C ILE A 320 11.07 -17.28 7.04
N ASP A 321 11.69 -17.67 8.15
CA ASP A 321 11.13 -18.72 9.02
C ASP A 321 9.77 -18.31 9.61
N ALA A 322 9.65 -17.05 10.06
CA ALA A 322 8.37 -16.52 10.53
C ALA A 322 7.32 -16.49 9.42
N PHE A 323 7.72 -16.14 8.20
CA PHE A 323 6.83 -16.15 7.04
C PHE A 323 6.35 -17.56 6.72
N GLU A 324 7.24 -18.55 6.79
CA GLU A 324 6.89 -19.94 6.56
C GLU A 324 5.91 -20.47 7.62
N VAL A 325 6.07 -20.07 8.89
CA VAL A 325 5.10 -20.38 9.94
C VAL A 325 3.74 -19.75 9.65
N ALA A 326 3.70 -18.47 9.28
CA ALA A 326 2.48 -17.78 8.91
C ALA A 326 1.79 -18.42 7.69
N LEU A 327 2.56 -18.78 6.66
CA LEU A 327 2.07 -19.43 5.45
C LEU A 327 1.47 -20.82 5.75
N ARG A 328 2.10 -21.61 6.62
CA ARG A 328 1.54 -22.91 7.06
C ARG A 328 0.19 -22.73 7.74
N ALA A 329 0.10 -21.77 8.66
CA ALA A 329 -1.14 -21.48 9.38
C ALA A 329 -2.25 -21.04 8.40
N TYR A 330 -1.91 -20.18 7.45
CA TYR A 330 -2.83 -19.73 6.41
C TYR A 330 -3.32 -20.88 5.52
N ILE A 331 -2.41 -21.72 5.00
CA ILE A 331 -2.76 -22.90 4.18
C ILE A 331 -3.68 -23.85 4.94
N ALA A 332 -3.36 -24.14 6.20
CA ALA A 332 -4.16 -25.03 7.04
C ALA A 332 -5.58 -24.47 7.21
N ALA A 333 -5.70 -23.21 7.63
CA ALA A 333 -6.99 -22.56 7.85
C ALA A 333 -7.86 -22.56 6.58
N ARG A 334 -7.28 -22.25 5.41
CA ARG A 334 -8.02 -22.22 4.14
C ARG A 334 -8.48 -23.59 3.67
N LEU A 335 -7.63 -24.61 3.77
CA LEU A 335 -8.00 -25.97 3.36
C LEU A 335 -9.01 -26.60 4.33
N GLU A 336 -8.89 -26.33 5.63
CA GLU A 336 -9.87 -26.74 6.64
C GLU A 336 -11.24 -26.08 6.40
N ALA A 337 -11.27 -24.76 6.21
CA ALA A 337 -12.50 -24.03 5.92
C ALA A 337 -13.18 -24.51 4.63
N HIS A 338 -12.40 -24.76 3.58
CA HIS A 338 -12.91 -25.26 2.31
C HIS A 338 -13.55 -26.64 2.43
N LEU A 339 -12.91 -27.57 3.15
CA LEU A 339 -13.49 -28.91 3.36
C LEU A 339 -14.72 -28.86 4.27
N ALA A 340 -14.70 -28.02 5.31
CA ALA A 340 -15.86 -27.81 6.16
C ALA A 340 -17.05 -27.27 5.35
N ALA A 341 -16.82 -26.33 4.43
CA ALA A 341 -17.86 -25.81 3.54
C ALA A 341 -18.44 -26.88 2.59
N LYS A 342 -17.65 -27.91 2.24
CA LYS A 342 -18.11 -29.08 1.47
C LYS A 342 -18.77 -30.16 2.31
N GLY A 343 -18.87 -30.00 3.63
CA GLY A 343 -19.35 -31.04 4.54
C GLY A 343 -18.40 -32.22 4.70
N GLU A 344 -17.13 -32.05 4.31
CA GLU A 344 -16.07 -33.05 4.45
C GLU A 344 -15.36 -32.93 5.81
N ASP A 345 -14.66 -33.98 6.22
CA ASP A 345 -13.91 -34.01 7.48
C ASP A 345 -12.66 -33.12 7.41
N ALA A 346 -12.79 -31.87 7.89
CA ALA A 346 -11.71 -30.89 7.94
C ALA A 346 -10.46 -31.41 8.67
N ALA A 347 -10.57 -32.32 9.64
CA ALA A 347 -9.41 -32.86 10.35
C ALA A 347 -8.51 -33.72 9.45
N LYS A 348 -9.02 -34.20 8.30
CA LYS A 348 -8.28 -35.00 7.32
C LYS A 348 -7.74 -34.20 6.15
N TRP A 349 -7.83 -32.87 6.19
CA TRP A 349 -7.40 -32.00 5.09
C TRP A 349 -5.99 -32.30 4.61
N PHE A 350 -5.06 -32.52 5.55
CA PHE A 350 -3.66 -32.72 5.21
C PHE A 350 -3.46 -33.98 4.36
N THR A 351 -4.17 -35.07 4.67
CA THR A 351 -4.08 -36.30 3.86
C THR A 351 -4.88 -36.22 2.57
N ALA A 352 -5.96 -35.43 2.54
CA ALA A 352 -6.85 -35.31 1.39
C ALA A 352 -6.32 -34.34 0.32
N ARG A 353 -5.64 -33.28 0.72
CA ARG A 353 -5.30 -32.12 -0.15
C ARG A 353 -3.80 -31.96 -0.41
N VAL A 354 -2.94 -32.70 0.30
CA VAL A 354 -1.47 -32.62 0.14
C VAL A 354 -0.99 -33.83 -0.70
N PRO A 355 -0.06 -33.62 -1.66
CA PRO A 355 0.54 -34.72 -2.42
C PRO A 355 1.11 -35.83 -1.53
N GLY A 356 0.83 -37.09 -1.89
CA GLY A 356 1.15 -38.25 -1.05
C GLY A 356 2.63 -38.42 -0.70
N ASN A 357 3.54 -37.99 -1.57
CA ASN A 357 4.99 -37.98 -1.30
C ASN A 357 5.35 -37.03 -0.15
N ILE A 358 4.74 -35.83 -0.11
CA ILE A 358 4.92 -34.84 0.96
C ILE A 358 4.32 -35.36 2.27
N VAL A 359 3.13 -35.97 2.21
CA VAL A 359 2.52 -36.61 3.38
C VAL A 359 3.40 -37.72 3.95
N GLY A 360 3.99 -38.53 3.07
CA GLY A 360 4.92 -39.59 3.45
C GLY A 360 6.16 -39.05 4.16
N GLU A 361 6.80 -38.02 3.60
CA GLU A 361 7.97 -37.38 4.20
C GLU A 361 7.65 -36.72 5.54
N ALA A 362 6.59 -35.90 5.62
CA ALA A 362 6.18 -35.25 6.86
C ALA A 362 5.88 -36.27 7.99
N LYS A 363 5.28 -37.42 7.66
CA LYS A 363 5.08 -38.53 8.61
C LYS A 363 6.40 -39.14 9.06
N ARG A 364 7.39 -39.30 8.17
CA ARG A 364 8.74 -39.78 8.52
C ARG A 364 9.43 -38.78 9.46
N THR A 365 9.52 -37.52 9.06
CA THR A 365 10.16 -36.45 9.85
C THR A 365 9.52 -36.31 11.23
N ARG A 366 8.19 -36.31 11.33
CA ARG A 366 7.49 -36.26 12.63
C ARG A 366 7.84 -37.45 13.52
N ARG A 367 7.93 -38.66 12.97
CA ARG A 367 8.29 -39.86 13.74
C ARG A 367 9.73 -39.76 14.23
N ASP A 368 10.63 -39.21 13.43
CA ASP A 368 12.04 -39.07 13.79
C ASP A 368 12.23 -37.97 14.85
N ALA A 369 11.50 -36.84 14.75
CA ALA A 369 11.41 -35.81 15.79
C ALA A 369 10.84 -36.35 17.11
N TYR A 370 9.77 -37.16 17.05
CA TYR A 370 9.19 -37.81 18.23
C TYR A 370 10.19 -38.77 18.90
N LYS A 371 10.97 -39.52 18.11
CA LYS A 371 12.06 -40.37 18.64
C LYS A 371 13.17 -39.54 19.29
N ALA A 372 13.40 -38.31 18.84
CA ALA A 372 14.33 -37.37 19.44
C ALA A 372 13.79 -36.68 20.71
N GLY A 373 12.55 -36.97 21.11
CA GLY A 373 11.92 -36.42 22.31
C GLY A 373 11.16 -35.10 22.08
N GLU A 374 10.94 -34.69 20.83
CA GLU A 374 10.12 -33.52 20.52
C GLU A 374 8.63 -33.81 20.72
N GLU A 375 7.87 -32.77 21.06
CA GLU A 375 6.42 -32.86 21.21
C GLU A 375 5.70 -33.20 19.90
N ARG A 376 4.55 -33.85 20.01
CA ARG A 376 3.74 -34.21 18.84
C ARG A 376 3.08 -32.97 18.24
N GLN A 377 3.55 -32.56 17.07
CA GLN A 377 2.99 -31.44 16.31
C GLN A 377 2.13 -31.91 15.11
N PRO A 378 1.25 -31.04 14.56
CA PRO A 378 0.54 -31.29 13.30
C PRO A 378 1.48 -31.58 12.13
N LEU A 379 1.05 -32.38 11.14
CA LEU A 379 1.90 -32.79 10.01
C LEU A 379 2.43 -31.60 9.18
N ILE A 380 1.65 -30.54 9.05
CA ILE A 380 2.05 -29.33 8.32
C ILE A 380 3.33 -28.69 8.90
N ASN A 381 3.58 -28.83 10.21
CA ASN A 381 4.78 -28.29 10.86
C ASN A 381 6.07 -29.01 10.44
N PHE A 382 5.97 -30.18 9.80
CA PHE A 382 7.09 -30.98 9.29
C PHE A 382 7.27 -30.84 7.77
N THR A 383 6.67 -29.82 7.16
CA THR A 383 6.88 -29.44 5.75
C THR A 383 7.87 -28.28 5.66
N ASN A 384 8.47 -28.04 4.50
CA ASN A 384 9.29 -26.86 4.21
C ASN A 384 8.65 -25.96 3.13
N LEU A 385 9.19 -24.76 2.86
CA LEU A 385 8.68 -23.87 1.80
C LEU A 385 8.54 -24.55 0.44
N GLY A 386 9.48 -25.45 0.08
CA GLY A 386 9.42 -26.27 -1.13
C GLY A 386 8.16 -27.13 -1.21
N ASP A 387 7.80 -27.77 -0.10
CA ASP A 387 6.58 -28.56 0.01
C ASP A 387 5.34 -27.68 -0.08
N LEU A 388 5.34 -26.52 0.60
CA LEU A 388 4.22 -25.58 0.60
C LEU A 388 3.91 -25.04 -0.82
N ILE A 389 4.95 -24.78 -1.62
CA ILE A 389 4.79 -24.44 -3.05
C ILE A 389 4.01 -25.53 -3.77
N ALA A 390 4.38 -26.80 -3.56
CA ALA A 390 3.71 -27.92 -4.21
C ALA A 390 2.27 -28.10 -3.71
N VAL A 391 1.99 -27.85 -2.42
CA VAL A 391 0.63 -27.88 -1.87
C VAL A 391 -0.26 -26.81 -2.49
N ILE A 392 0.18 -25.55 -2.51
CA ILE A 392 -0.56 -24.43 -3.11
C ILE A 392 -0.77 -24.68 -4.61
N SER A 393 0.28 -25.17 -5.28
CA SER A 393 0.29 -25.34 -6.73
C SER A 393 -0.40 -26.61 -7.21
N THR A 394 -1.01 -27.46 -6.36
CA THR A 394 -1.81 -28.56 -6.93
C THR A 394 -2.98 -27.97 -7.72
N ARG A 395 -3.35 -28.58 -8.85
CA ARG A 395 -4.44 -28.06 -9.70
C ARG A 395 -5.70 -27.82 -8.86
N GLN A 396 -6.06 -28.80 -8.04
CA GLN A 396 -7.25 -28.75 -7.22
C GLN A 396 -7.19 -27.64 -6.15
N ASN A 397 -6.10 -27.54 -5.39
CA ASN A 397 -6.00 -26.50 -4.36
C ASN A 397 -5.91 -25.10 -4.99
N TRP A 398 -5.28 -24.98 -6.16
CA TRP A 398 -5.21 -23.72 -6.88
C TRP A 398 -6.59 -23.27 -7.36
N GLU A 399 -7.29 -24.11 -8.13
CA GLU A 399 -8.61 -23.77 -8.68
C GLU A 399 -9.66 -23.55 -7.58
N GLU A 400 -9.64 -24.34 -6.51
CA GLU A 400 -10.70 -24.31 -5.51
C GLU A 400 -10.43 -23.36 -4.32
N VAL A 401 -9.17 -23.04 -4.00
CA VAL A 401 -8.84 -22.39 -2.70
C VAL A 401 -7.93 -21.18 -2.84
N PHE A 402 -6.85 -21.30 -3.63
CA PHE A 402 -5.75 -20.32 -3.61
C PHE A 402 -5.73 -19.36 -4.81
N GLY A 403 -6.35 -19.73 -5.93
CA GLY A 403 -6.31 -18.95 -7.16
C GLY A 403 -6.98 -17.57 -7.03
N ALA A 404 -8.13 -17.51 -6.35
CA ALA A 404 -8.81 -16.25 -6.07
C ALA A 404 -7.97 -15.29 -5.21
N VAL A 405 -7.15 -15.84 -4.32
CA VAL A 405 -6.33 -15.09 -3.36
C VAL A 405 -5.07 -14.56 -4.05
N PHE A 406 -4.25 -15.46 -4.60
CA PHE A 406 -2.94 -15.10 -5.13
C PHE A 406 -2.97 -14.59 -6.58
N GLY A 407 -4.01 -14.92 -7.35
CA GLY A 407 -4.20 -14.47 -8.73
C GLY A 407 -3.28 -15.16 -9.74
N ASP A 408 -1.97 -15.01 -9.58
CA ASP A 408 -0.95 -15.57 -10.48
C ASP A 408 -0.20 -16.75 -9.83
N ARG A 409 -0.40 -17.94 -10.40
CA ARG A 409 0.21 -19.20 -9.92
C ARG A 409 1.71 -19.23 -10.11
N ASP A 410 2.19 -18.73 -11.23
CA ASP A 410 3.62 -18.80 -11.54
C ASP A 410 4.37 -17.71 -10.76
N GLY A 411 3.78 -16.52 -10.62
CA GLY A 411 4.30 -15.46 -9.76
C GLY A 411 4.52 -15.90 -8.31
N ILE A 412 3.48 -16.46 -7.65
CA ILE A 412 3.62 -16.94 -6.26
C ILE A 412 4.65 -18.07 -6.14
N LYS A 413 4.68 -18.98 -7.12
CA LYS A 413 5.64 -20.07 -7.15
C LYS A 413 7.07 -19.52 -7.23
N VAL A 414 7.32 -18.54 -8.09
CA VAL A 414 8.63 -17.91 -8.25
C VAL A 414 9.03 -17.20 -6.95
N ASP A 415 8.15 -16.41 -6.33
CA ASP A 415 8.41 -15.74 -5.06
C ASP A 415 8.82 -16.72 -3.95
N LEU A 416 8.02 -17.76 -3.74
CA LEU A 416 8.28 -18.76 -2.71
C LEU A 416 9.56 -19.57 -3.01
N GLN A 417 9.84 -19.85 -4.29
CA GLN A 417 11.08 -20.50 -4.70
C GLN A 417 12.31 -19.65 -4.36
N ARG A 418 12.23 -18.32 -4.50
CA ARG A 418 13.31 -17.40 -4.11
C ARG A 418 13.51 -17.35 -2.61
N LEU A 419 12.44 -17.21 -1.84
CA LEU A 419 12.52 -17.28 -0.37
C LEU A 419 13.15 -18.61 0.08
N ASN A 420 12.74 -19.73 -0.53
CA ASN A 420 13.33 -21.04 -0.27
C ASN A 420 14.80 -21.13 -0.69
N ALA A 421 15.18 -20.52 -1.82
CA ALA A 421 16.57 -20.46 -2.26
C ALA A 421 17.44 -19.65 -1.29
N HIS A 422 16.92 -18.54 -0.74
CA HIS A 422 17.63 -17.82 0.31
C HIS A 422 17.79 -18.66 1.57
N ARG A 423 16.77 -19.42 1.97
CA ARG A 423 16.77 -20.26 3.18
C ARG A 423 17.79 -21.40 3.17
N ARG A 424 18.13 -22.03 2.03
CA ARG A 424 18.79 -23.35 2.02
C ARG A 424 19.95 -23.48 3.03
N PRO A 425 20.02 -24.57 3.83
CA PRO A 425 21.02 -24.69 4.89
C PRO A 425 22.49 -24.59 4.46
N THR A 426 22.81 -25.09 3.27
CA THR A 426 24.14 -24.97 2.66
C THR A 426 24.48 -23.55 2.20
N MET A 427 23.50 -22.64 2.25
CA MET A 427 23.65 -21.20 2.00
C MET A 427 23.64 -20.38 3.30
N HIS A 428 23.33 -20.96 4.46
CA HIS A 428 23.29 -20.24 5.74
C HIS A 428 24.61 -19.58 6.12
N ALA A 429 25.76 -20.04 5.60
CA ALA A 429 27.07 -19.44 5.82
C ALA A 429 27.36 -18.20 4.93
N ARG A 430 26.57 -17.97 3.87
CA ARG A 430 26.85 -16.94 2.86
C ARG A 430 26.36 -15.56 3.31
N PRO A 431 27.07 -14.47 2.97
CA PRO A 431 26.56 -13.11 3.14
C PRO A 431 25.24 -12.90 2.39
N ILE A 432 24.33 -12.14 3.00
CA ILE A 432 23.16 -11.58 2.33
C ILE A 432 23.53 -10.13 2.00
N ASP A 433 23.54 -9.78 0.72
CA ASP A 433 23.76 -8.40 0.27
C ASP A 433 22.49 -7.54 0.44
N GLY A 434 22.62 -6.23 0.19
CA GLY A 434 21.52 -5.28 0.31
C GLY A 434 20.32 -5.65 -0.54
N LEU A 435 20.51 -5.90 -1.83
CA LEU A 435 19.42 -6.24 -2.74
C LEU A 435 18.69 -7.53 -2.33
N ARG A 436 19.40 -8.59 -1.95
CA ARG A 436 18.75 -9.82 -1.44
C ARG A 436 17.95 -9.57 -0.17
N LEU A 437 18.44 -8.69 0.71
CA LEU A 437 17.68 -8.26 1.88
C LEU A 437 16.40 -7.53 1.46
N ALA A 438 16.50 -6.56 0.55
CA ALA A 438 15.34 -5.83 0.03
C ALA A 438 14.32 -6.79 -0.60
N GLU A 439 14.77 -7.71 -1.46
CA GLU A 439 13.94 -8.72 -2.12
C GLU A 439 13.16 -9.58 -1.11
N ILE A 440 13.84 -10.08 -0.07
CA ILE A 440 13.18 -10.86 1.00
C ILE A 440 12.09 -10.03 1.67
N VAL A 441 12.39 -8.79 2.07
CA VAL A 441 11.45 -7.93 2.81
C VAL A 441 10.26 -7.53 1.95
N LEU A 442 10.50 -7.07 0.72
CA LEU A 442 9.45 -6.65 -0.22
C LEU A 442 8.53 -7.83 -0.56
N THR A 443 9.10 -9.01 -0.83
CA THR A 443 8.33 -10.22 -1.15
C THR A 443 7.49 -10.66 0.03
N ILE A 444 8.08 -10.77 1.24
CA ILE A 444 7.32 -11.15 2.45
C ILE A 444 6.20 -10.15 2.70
N ARG A 445 6.45 -8.84 2.62
CA ARG A 445 5.43 -7.82 2.87
C ARG A 445 4.28 -7.93 1.87
N ARG A 446 4.57 -8.08 0.58
CA ARG A 446 3.56 -8.28 -0.47
C ARG A 446 2.71 -9.52 -0.20
N LEU A 447 3.36 -10.67 0.05
CA LEU A 447 2.65 -11.93 0.28
C LEU A 447 1.83 -11.93 1.57
N MET A 448 2.34 -11.32 2.63
CA MET A 448 1.60 -11.15 3.88
C MET A 448 0.36 -10.28 3.68
N ALA A 449 0.49 -9.15 2.97
CA ALA A 449 -0.65 -8.32 2.62
C ALA A 449 -1.66 -9.10 1.77
N THR A 450 -1.21 -9.95 0.84
CA THR A 450 -2.11 -10.77 0.01
C THR A 450 -2.93 -11.72 0.86
N MET A 451 -2.28 -12.43 1.78
CA MET A 451 -2.98 -13.33 2.71
C MET A 451 -3.90 -12.58 3.68
N GLN A 452 -3.56 -11.37 4.10
CA GLN A 452 -4.38 -10.54 4.99
C GLN A 452 -5.58 -9.91 4.28
N SER A 453 -5.47 -9.63 2.98
CA SER A 453 -6.56 -9.12 2.14
C SER A 453 -7.52 -10.22 1.65
N ASP A 454 -7.26 -11.47 1.99
CA ASP A 454 -8.15 -12.59 1.63
C ASP A 454 -9.55 -12.38 2.22
N GLY A 455 -10.57 -12.51 1.37
CA GLY A 455 -11.98 -12.25 1.71
C GLY A 455 -12.40 -10.78 1.65
N ALA A 456 -11.48 -9.81 1.56
CA ALA A 456 -11.85 -8.39 1.45
C ALA A 456 -12.56 -8.06 0.13
N TRP A 457 -12.39 -8.88 -0.90
CA TRP A 457 -13.05 -8.75 -2.19
C TRP A 457 -14.51 -9.22 -2.19
N ASP A 458 -14.95 -9.95 -1.16
CA ASP A 458 -16.31 -10.50 -1.05
C ASP A 458 -17.30 -9.47 -0.47
N ILE A 459 -16.79 -8.46 0.25
CA ILE A 459 -17.57 -7.45 1.01
C ILE A 459 -18.18 -6.35 0.10
N GLY A 460 -18.65 -6.72 -1.08
CA GLY A 460 -19.27 -5.78 -2.02
C GLY A 460 -19.85 -6.41 -3.28
N TRP A 461 -19.78 -7.73 -3.43
CA TRP A 461 -20.45 -8.43 -4.52
C TRP A 461 -21.91 -8.75 -4.21
N ASP A 462 -22.26 -8.96 -2.94
CA ASP A 462 -23.63 -9.29 -2.51
C ASP A 462 -24.56 -8.07 -2.44
N ASP A 463 -24.04 -6.85 -2.45
CA ASP A 463 -24.85 -5.61 -2.36
C ASP A 463 -25.40 -5.13 -3.72
N ASP A 464 -24.97 -5.74 -4.83
CA ASP A 464 -25.33 -5.37 -6.21
C ASP A 464 -26.22 -6.42 -6.93
N ILE A 465 -26.76 -7.41 -6.21
CA ILE A 465 -27.76 -8.39 -6.70
C ILE A 465 -29.09 -8.18 -5.97
#